data_AF-A0A6C0J9M4-F1
#
_entry.id   AF-A0A6C0J9M4-F1
#
_cell.length_a   1.000
_cell.length_b   1.000
_cell.length_c   1.000
_cell.angle_alpha   90.00
_cell.angle_beta   90.00
_cell.angle_gamma   90.00
#
_symmetry.space_group_name_H-M   'P 1'
#
loop_
_entity.id
_entity.type
_entity.pdbx_description
1 polymer ?
#
loop_
_entity_poly.entity_id
_entity_poly.type
_entity_poly.pdbx_seq_one_letter_code
_entity_poly.pdbx_strand_id
1 'polypeptide(L)'
;MDTLPVEIQDIIWKYYWQDIFTRRVIDSVTSHTQLCKELDTFLNNYCFRQRFFDTVYHYYLVKLNDKIKSFVSTPNTFLLCNINNSPLNHCFNIETNPTQTFITNHVNESLWYICSYCIARSKHQRYKIYQQFCRMSLCCI
;
A
#
# COMPACT_ATOMS: atom_id res chain seq x y z
N MET A 1 -15.16 -9.08 39.43
CA MET A 1 -14.21 -8.72 38.37
C MET A 1 -13.16 -7.85 39.02
N ASP A 2 -11.93 -8.33 39.11
CA ASP A 2 -10.83 -7.57 39.73
C ASP A 2 -10.29 -6.57 38.72
N THR A 3 -10.86 -5.37 38.74
CA THR A 3 -10.34 -4.23 37.98
C THR A 3 -9.33 -3.47 38.83
N LEU A 4 -8.21 -3.08 38.23
CA LEU A 4 -7.22 -2.22 38.86
C LEU A 4 -7.87 -0.91 39.35
N PRO A 5 -7.40 -0.32 40.46
CA PRO A 5 -7.81 1.03 40.87
C PRO A 5 -7.58 2.04 39.75
N VAL A 6 -8.49 3.02 39.61
CA VAL A 6 -8.47 4.00 38.52
C VAL A 6 -7.16 4.79 38.50
N GLU A 7 -6.60 5.10 39.66
CA GLU A 7 -5.34 5.84 39.79
C GLU A 7 -4.17 5.06 39.18
N ILE A 8 -4.17 3.73 39.33
CA ILE A 8 -3.16 2.85 38.75
C ILE A 8 -3.35 2.75 37.24
N GLN A 9 -4.60 2.70 36.76
CA GLN A 9 -4.91 2.73 35.33
C GLN A 9 -4.43 4.04 34.69
N ASP A 10 -4.64 5.18 35.35
CA ASP A 10 -4.19 6.50 34.87
C ASP A 10 -2.68 6.62 34.81
N ILE A 11 -1.96 6.06 35.80
CA ILE A 11 -0.49 6.01 35.79
C ILE A 11 -0.01 5.14 34.61
N ILE A 12 -0.60 3.96 34.43
CA ILE A 12 -0.27 3.06 33.30
C ILE A 12 -0.55 3.76 31.97
N TRP A 13 -1.69 4.45 31.85
CA TRP A 13 -2.03 5.19 30.65
C TRP A 13 -1.02 6.31 30.38
N LYS A 14 -0.75 7.17 31.36
CA LYS A 14 0.09 8.36 31.21
C LYS A 14 1.57 8.05 30.99
N TYR A 15 2.12 7.07 31.68
CA TYR A 15 3.57 6.82 31.67
C TYR A 15 4.00 5.67 30.75
N TYR A 16 3.07 4.78 30.38
CA TYR A 16 3.39 3.64 29.53
C TYR A 16 2.71 3.74 28.17
N TRP A 17 1.38 3.89 28.16
CA TRP A 17 0.63 3.82 26.89
C TRP A 17 0.60 5.11 26.11
N GLN A 18 0.64 6.28 26.74
CA GLN A 18 0.48 7.56 26.05
C GLN A 18 1.54 7.75 24.97
N ASP A 19 2.81 7.52 25.30
CA ASP A 19 3.93 7.65 24.34
C ASP A 19 3.87 6.56 23.26
N ILE A 20 3.61 5.31 23.64
CA ILE A 20 3.46 4.19 22.70
C ILE A 20 2.32 4.47 21.71
N PHE A 21 1.19 4.95 22.20
CA PHE A 21 0.03 5.24 21.39
C PHE A 21 0.29 6.42 20.46
N THR A 22 0.80 7.54 20.99
CA THR A 22 1.04 8.74 20.18
C THR A 22 2.16 8.56 19.17
N ARG A 23 3.32 8.01 19.55
CA ARG A 23 4.48 7.93 18.64
C ARG A 23 4.54 6.68 17.77
N ARG A 24 3.88 5.58 18.15
CA ARG A 24 3.94 4.33 17.37
C ARG A 24 2.65 4.01 16.66
N VAL A 25 1.50 4.23 17.31
CA VAL A 25 0.20 3.89 16.73
C VAL A 25 -0.30 5.02 15.82
N ILE A 26 -0.36 6.26 16.30
CA ILE A 26 -0.85 7.39 15.50
C ILE A 26 0.03 7.64 14.28
N ASP A 27 1.36 7.60 14.43
CA ASP A 27 2.29 7.79 13.31
C ASP A 27 2.12 6.70 12.24
N SER A 28 1.94 5.45 12.65
CA SER A 28 1.70 4.33 11.72
C SER A 28 0.36 4.49 10.96
N VAL A 29 -0.72 4.86 11.66
CA VAL A 29 -2.03 5.13 11.05
C VAL A 29 -1.97 6.31 10.09
N THR A 30 -1.25 7.37 10.47
CA THR A 30 -1.09 8.58 9.66
C THR A 30 -0.28 8.27 8.39
N SER A 31 0.81 7.52 8.52
CA SER A 31 1.65 7.10 7.39
C SER A 31 0.87 6.26 6.36
N HIS A 32 0.05 5.32 6.82
CA HIS A 32 -0.83 4.52 5.94
C HIS A 32 -1.78 5.41 5.13
N THR A 33 -2.46 6.32 5.83
CA THR A 33 -3.45 7.22 5.25
C THR A 33 -2.81 8.17 4.23
N GLN A 34 -1.61 8.68 4.56
CA GLN A 34 -0.86 9.58 3.70
C GLN A 34 -0.40 8.88 2.42
N LEU A 35 0.12 7.65 2.52
CA LEU A 35 0.54 6.88 1.35
C LEU A 35 -0.65 6.58 0.42
N CYS A 36 -1.80 6.15 0.98
CA CYS A 36 -3.00 5.92 0.18
C CYS A 36 -3.45 7.19 -0.54
N LYS A 37 -3.47 8.35 0.14
CA LYS A 37 -3.82 9.64 -0.46
C LYS A 37 -2.83 10.05 -1.56
N GLU A 38 -1.54 9.84 -1.36
CA GLU A 38 -0.51 10.15 -2.35
C GLU A 38 -0.70 9.34 -3.62
N LEU A 39 -0.81 8.00 -3.48
CA LEU A 39 -1.07 7.08 -4.58
C LEU A 39 -2.36 7.45 -5.31
N ASP A 40 -3.41 7.71 -4.56
CA ASP A 40 -4.72 8.00 -5.11
C ASP A 40 -4.74 9.29 -5.92
N THR A 41 -4.07 10.32 -5.41
CA THR A 41 -3.94 11.62 -6.05
C THR A 41 -3.15 11.49 -7.35
N PHE A 42 -1.99 10.81 -7.32
CA PHE A 42 -1.18 10.61 -8.51
C PHE A 42 -1.95 9.84 -9.59
N LEU A 43 -2.52 8.69 -9.25
CA LEU A 43 -3.23 7.84 -10.20
C LEU A 43 -4.47 8.53 -10.78
N ASN A 44 -5.23 9.27 -9.96
CA ASN A 44 -6.41 9.99 -10.44
C ASN A 44 -6.05 11.14 -11.38
N ASN A 45 -4.95 11.84 -11.11
CA ASN A 45 -4.56 12.99 -11.92
C ASN A 45 -3.91 12.58 -13.24
N TYR A 46 -3.09 11.52 -13.23
CA TYR A 46 -2.20 11.21 -14.35
C TYR A 46 -2.51 9.88 -15.05
N CYS A 47 -3.03 8.87 -14.35
CA CYS A 47 -3.18 7.52 -14.92
C CYS A 47 -4.62 7.19 -15.33
N PHE A 48 -5.64 7.69 -14.63
CA PHE A 48 -7.05 7.30 -14.84
C PHE A 48 -7.90 8.34 -15.60
N ARG A 49 -7.41 9.56 -15.85
CA ARG A 49 -8.21 10.64 -16.46
C ARG A 49 -8.17 10.72 -17.97
N GLN A 50 -7.01 10.56 -18.61
CA GLN A 50 -6.87 10.88 -20.04
C GLN A 50 -5.98 9.91 -20.83
N ARG A 51 -4.99 9.28 -20.19
CA ARG A 51 -4.10 8.31 -20.82
C ARG A 51 -3.80 7.20 -19.81
N PHE A 52 -4.23 5.98 -20.13
CA PHE A 52 -3.86 4.81 -19.35
C PHE A 52 -2.34 4.65 -19.43
N PHE A 53 -1.65 4.91 -18.31
CA PHE A 53 -0.21 4.66 -18.10
C PHE A 53 0.68 4.97 -19.32
N ASP A 54 0.90 6.26 -19.57
CA ASP A 54 1.92 6.70 -20.54
C ASP A 54 3.32 6.30 -20.05
N THR A 55 4.21 5.91 -20.97
CA THR A 55 5.60 5.52 -20.63
C THR A 55 6.37 6.66 -19.98
N VAL A 56 5.96 7.91 -20.26
CA VAL A 56 6.47 9.13 -19.60
C VAL A 56 6.34 9.05 -18.08
N TYR A 57 5.35 8.32 -17.55
CA TYR A 57 5.15 8.17 -16.11
C TYR A 57 5.87 6.97 -15.50
N HIS A 58 6.59 6.17 -16.29
CA HIS A 58 7.25 4.95 -15.81
C HIS A 58 8.17 5.22 -14.61
N TYR A 59 9.01 6.27 -14.70
CA TYR A 59 9.88 6.69 -13.59
C TYR A 59 9.10 6.91 -12.27
N TYR A 60 7.95 7.57 -12.34
CA TYR A 60 7.13 7.85 -11.16
C TYR A 60 6.47 6.58 -10.62
N LEU A 61 6.05 5.67 -11.50
CA LEU A 61 5.47 4.39 -11.09
C LEU A 61 6.49 3.52 -10.36
N VAL A 62 7.74 3.47 -10.84
CA VAL A 62 8.84 2.78 -10.15
C VAL A 62 9.08 3.41 -8.77
N LYS A 63 9.14 4.75 -8.68
CA LYS A 63 9.29 5.44 -7.40
C LYS A 63 8.14 5.15 -6.42
N LEU A 64 6.91 5.08 -6.91
CA LEU A 64 5.75 4.71 -6.10
C LEU A 64 5.76 3.24 -5.70
N ASN A 65 6.23 2.36 -6.59
CA ASN A 65 6.42 0.94 -6.30
C ASN A 65 7.38 0.75 -5.11
N ASP A 66 8.52 1.44 -5.12
CA ASP A 66 9.51 1.35 -4.04
C ASP A 66 8.95 1.87 -2.71
N LYS A 67 8.14 2.93 -2.74
CA LYS A 67 7.43 3.41 -1.55
C LYS A 67 6.47 2.36 -0.99
N ILE A 68 5.70 1.69 -1.86
CA ILE A 68 4.79 0.63 -1.43
C ILE A 68 5.60 -0.55 -0.87
N LYS A 69 6.67 -0.97 -1.56
CA LYS A 69 7.57 -2.04 -1.12
C LYS A 69 8.09 -1.76 0.30
N SER A 70 8.62 -0.56 0.54
CA SER A 70 9.09 -0.15 1.87
C SER A 70 7.97 -0.16 2.93
N PHE A 71 6.76 0.26 2.57
CA PHE A 71 5.63 0.29 3.50
C PHE A 71 5.15 -1.11 3.88
N VAL A 72 5.04 -2.03 2.92
CA VAL A 72 4.58 -3.40 3.18
C VAL A 72 5.63 -4.25 3.90
N SER A 73 6.91 -3.88 3.80
CA SER A 73 7.99 -4.47 4.61
C SER A 73 7.99 -4.00 6.07
N THR A 74 7.22 -2.96 6.41
CA THR A 74 7.18 -2.43 7.79
C THR A 74 6.34 -3.36 8.69
N PRO A 75 6.83 -3.74 9.88
CA PRO A 75 6.09 -4.59 10.80
C PRO A 75 4.72 -4.00 11.16
N ASN A 76 3.71 -4.86 11.32
CA ASN A 76 2.36 -4.51 11.77
C ASN A 76 1.50 -3.65 10.82
N THR A 77 2.02 -3.20 9.67
CA THR A 77 1.22 -2.45 8.68
C THR A 77 0.15 -3.32 8.01
N PHE A 78 0.38 -4.64 7.94
CA PHE A 78 -0.61 -5.60 7.44
C PHE A 78 -1.93 -5.53 8.22
N LEU A 79 -1.86 -5.50 9.55
CA LEU A 79 -3.05 -5.45 10.41
C LEU A 79 -3.85 -4.16 10.15
N LEU A 80 -3.16 -3.02 10.01
CA LEU A 80 -3.78 -1.74 9.67
C LEU A 80 -4.46 -1.76 8.31
N CYS A 81 -3.81 -2.32 7.29
CA CYS A 81 -4.38 -2.44 5.95
C CYS A 81 -5.60 -3.36 5.89
N ASN A 82 -5.56 -4.46 6.65
CA ASN A 82 -6.64 -5.44 6.70
C ASN A 82 -7.90 -4.88 7.38
N ILE A 83 -7.73 -4.17 8.50
CA ILE A 83 -8.84 -3.52 9.22
C ILE A 83 -9.52 -2.45 8.35
N ASN A 84 -8.72 -1.68 7.60
CA ASN A 84 -9.23 -0.57 6.79
C ASN A 84 -9.72 -0.98 5.39
N ASN A 85 -9.67 -2.27 5.03
CA ASN A 85 -9.97 -2.75 3.67
C ASN A 85 -9.24 -1.97 2.56
N SER A 86 -8.01 -1.52 2.85
CA SER A 86 -7.24 -0.69 1.91
C SER A 86 -6.73 -1.53 0.72
N PRO A 87 -6.65 -0.96 -0.50
CA PRO A 87 -6.03 -1.65 -1.63
C PRO A 87 -4.57 -2.07 -1.36
N LEU A 88 -3.88 -1.41 -0.42
CA LEU A 88 -2.55 -1.81 0.04
C LEU A 88 -2.51 -3.22 0.65
N ASN A 89 -3.63 -3.75 1.15
CA ASN A 89 -3.70 -5.11 1.68
C ASN A 89 -3.31 -6.16 0.63
N HIS A 90 -3.58 -5.88 -0.65
CA HIS A 90 -3.20 -6.75 -1.76
C HIS A 90 -1.72 -6.63 -2.15
N CYS A 91 -0.99 -5.67 -1.58
CA CYS A 91 0.44 -5.49 -1.85
C CYS A 91 1.33 -6.31 -0.91
N PHE A 92 0.76 -7.02 0.06
CA PHE A 92 1.51 -7.90 0.95
C PHE A 92 1.73 -9.27 0.31
N ASN A 93 2.89 -9.86 0.58
CA ASN A 93 3.26 -11.21 0.13
C ASN A 93 3.19 -11.42 -1.39
N ILE A 94 3.38 -10.39 -2.22
CA ILE A 94 3.31 -10.51 -3.68
C ILE A 94 4.23 -11.62 -4.20
N GLU A 95 5.44 -11.69 -3.67
CA GLU A 95 6.48 -12.62 -4.08
C GLU A 95 6.16 -14.09 -3.71
N THR A 96 5.39 -14.30 -2.65
CA THR A 96 5.14 -15.63 -2.07
C THR A 96 3.70 -16.09 -2.23
N ASN A 97 2.79 -15.21 -2.63
CA ASN A 97 1.37 -15.52 -2.75
C ASN A 97 1.07 -16.14 -4.13
N PRO A 98 0.64 -17.42 -4.19
CA PRO A 98 0.37 -18.09 -5.46
C PRO A 98 -0.74 -17.42 -6.27
N THR A 99 -1.65 -16.71 -5.62
CA THR A 99 -2.73 -15.96 -6.31
C THR A 99 -2.22 -14.73 -7.05
N GLN A 100 -1.00 -14.26 -6.78
CA GLN A 100 -0.38 -13.10 -7.44
C GLN A 100 0.68 -13.49 -8.48
N THR A 101 0.83 -14.79 -8.75
CA THR A 101 1.77 -15.31 -9.75
C THR A 101 1.59 -14.70 -11.14
N PHE A 102 0.36 -14.31 -11.49
CA PHE A 102 0.09 -13.62 -12.75
C PHE A 102 0.80 -12.27 -12.86
N ILE A 103 1.03 -11.56 -11.74
CA ILE A 103 1.81 -10.32 -11.73
C ILE A 103 3.29 -10.66 -11.83
N THR A 104 3.78 -11.56 -10.99
CA THR A 104 5.22 -11.87 -10.90
C THR A 104 5.78 -12.49 -12.19
N ASN A 105 4.95 -13.17 -12.97
CA ASN A 105 5.37 -13.83 -14.21
C ASN A 105 5.38 -12.91 -15.44
N HIS A 106 4.66 -11.78 -15.41
CA HIS A 106 4.39 -10.99 -16.62
C HIS A 106 4.62 -9.49 -16.48
N VAL A 107 4.79 -8.99 -15.25
CA VAL A 107 5.09 -7.60 -14.96
C VAL A 107 6.53 -7.53 -14.44
N ASN A 108 7.28 -6.50 -14.81
CA ASN A 108 8.62 -6.25 -14.30
C ASN A 108 8.57 -6.04 -12.78
N GLU A 109 9.54 -6.59 -12.04
CA GLU A 109 9.62 -6.50 -10.57
C GLU A 109 9.52 -5.06 -10.05
N SER A 110 10.11 -4.11 -10.78
CA SER A 110 10.05 -2.67 -10.47
C SER A 110 8.65 -2.07 -10.46
N LEU A 111 7.63 -2.83 -10.88
CA LEU A 111 6.23 -2.40 -10.96
C LEU A 111 5.24 -3.32 -10.23
N TRP A 112 5.68 -4.40 -9.58
CA TRP A 112 4.78 -5.40 -8.98
C TRP A 112 3.79 -4.82 -7.97
N TYR A 113 4.27 -4.03 -7.02
CA TYR A 113 3.47 -3.49 -5.93
C TYR A 113 2.50 -2.41 -6.41
N ILE A 114 2.96 -1.50 -7.26
CA ILE A 114 2.08 -0.46 -7.82
C ILE A 114 1.03 -1.08 -8.77
N CYS A 115 1.39 -2.14 -9.51
CA CYS A 115 0.46 -2.91 -10.33
C CYS A 115 -0.64 -3.54 -9.46
N SER A 116 -0.25 -4.25 -8.40
CA SER A 116 -1.20 -4.86 -7.46
C SER A 116 -2.13 -3.83 -6.83
N TYR A 117 -1.58 -2.70 -6.37
CA TYR A 117 -2.37 -1.59 -5.82
C TYR A 117 -3.40 -1.06 -6.83
N CYS A 118 -2.98 -0.81 -8.08
CA CYS A 118 -3.86 -0.30 -9.12
C CYS A 118 -4.97 -1.30 -9.45
N ILE A 119 -4.67 -2.60 -9.54
CA ILE A 119 -5.66 -3.65 -9.79
C ILE A 119 -6.66 -3.74 -8.63
N ALA A 120 -6.18 -3.72 -7.39
CA ALA A 120 -7.04 -3.78 -6.21
C ALA A 120 -7.98 -2.57 -6.13
N ARG A 121 -7.44 -1.37 -6.37
CA ARG A 121 -8.19 -0.12 -6.37
C ARG A 121 -9.22 -0.05 -7.49
N SER A 122 -8.89 -0.57 -8.67
CA SER A 122 -9.77 -0.49 -9.82
C SER A 122 -10.83 -1.58 -9.79
N LYS A 123 -12.10 -1.18 -9.82
CA LYS A 123 -13.23 -2.12 -9.80
C LYS A 123 -13.38 -2.85 -11.13
N HIS A 124 -13.64 -2.11 -12.22
CA HIS A 124 -14.03 -2.69 -13.51
C HIS A 124 -12.90 -2.75 -14.56
N GLN A 125 -11.77 -2.08 -14.30
CA GLN A 125 -10.70 -1.92 -15.29
C GLN A 125 -9.47 -2.78 -14.99
N ARG A 126 -9.59 -3.77 -14.09
CA ARG A 126 -8.49 -4.61 -13.61
C ARG A 126 -7.68 -5.24 -14.75
N TYR A 127 -8.37 -5.85 -15.70
CA TYR A 127 -7.75 -6.48 -16.87
C TYR A 127 -6.98 -5.48 -17.73
N LYS A 128 -7.59 -4.32 -18.01
CA LYS A 128 -6.96 -3.26 -18.82
C LYS A 128 -5.71 -2.71 -18.15
N ILE A 129 -5.75 -2.53 -16.83
CA ILE A 129 -4.60 -2.05 -16.05
C ILE A 129 -3.47 -3.07 -16.09
N TYR A 130 -3.79 -4.34 -15.79
CA TYR A 130 -2.82 -5.43 -15.86
C TYR A 130 -2.13 -5.50 -17.22
N GLN A 131 -2.89 -5.48 -18.32
CA GLN A 131 -2.32 -5.49 -19.67
C GLN A 131 -1.39 -4.30 -19.95
N GLN A 132 -1.69 -3.11 -19.41
CA GLN A 132 -0.80 -1.97 -19.59
C GLN A 132 0.50 -2.13 -18.82
N PHE A 133 0.46 -2.66 -17.60
CA PHE A 133 1.68 -2.99 -16.85
C PHE A 133 2.52 -4.06 -17.57
N CYS A 134 1.90 -5.09 -18.16
CA CYS A 134 2.61 -6.04 -19.03
C CYS A 134 3.29 -5.34 -20.20
N ARG A 135 2.58 -4.43 -20.91
CA ARG A 135 3.15 -3.69 -22.04
C ARG A 135 4.31 -2.80 -21.63
N MET A 136 4.17 -2.05 -20.53
CA MET A 136 5.26 -1.22 -20.00
C MET A 136 6.49 -2.05 -19.63
N SER A 137 6.27 -3.27 -19.13
CA SER A 137 7.35 -4.20 -18.77
C SER A 137 8.15 -4.70 -19.98
N LEU A 138 7.52 -4.73 -21.16
CA LEU A 138 8.17 -5.11 -22.42
C LEU A 138 8.93 -3.95 -23.08
N CYS A 139 8.56 -2.70 -22.80
CA CYS A 139 9.16 -1.51 -23.41
C CYS A 139 10.39 -0.97 -22.65
N CYS A 140 10.72 -1.51 -21.49
CA CYS A 140 11.83 -1.05 -20.64
C CYS A 140 13.05 -1.98 -20.67
N ILE A 141 13.27 -2.67 -21.80
CA ILE A 141 14.49 -3.45 -22.11
C ILE A 141 15.35 -2.64 -23.08
#